data_AF-M4BJX4-F1
#
_entry.id   AF-M4BJX4-F1
#
_cell.length_a   1.000
_cell.length_b   1.000
_cell.length_c   1.000
_cell.angle_alpha   90.00
_cell.angle_beta   90.00
_cell.angle_gamma   90.00
#
_symmetry.space_group_name_H-M   'P 1'
#
loop_
_entity.id
_entity.type
_entity.pdbx_description
1 polymer ?
#
loop_
_entity_poly.entity_id
_entity_poly.type
_entity_poly.pdbx_seq_one_letter_code
_entity_poly.pdbx_strand_id
1 'polypeptide(L)'
;MASPHWRARRRAATAWPLRVLKLSLLWPSKLQGLADAMGPSSTFRIDSNTKIHGIFTCSDMHFIGSFNEYYVNCALDIPSQATLKLLEIVNVTLDSSELSPLRGVHAELTLKLNTSLAAVSIRNSQLQASAVEIYAANVTVDDRSVVNVTARGLKFGLGYNSWSAMGGSYGGIGGASLTARRSSCDTMPANDFFRAIGDVAVDGANFRGYGSGGGSEGSRGGGRIRLVADEDVVIDGSLVASGGDACTDCYDSAGSGGSVVVVAKGRICGNGTVRADGGEPSKFSGDIGGGGGGGGGRIVLNSANGEGQEFVRVSAYGGGGLTAAARNDEIAWCQLGGDGTILKTQRLSKRDAKLGRWHGHENDGQAVVVSTLLVQGGRLAHTGPVRRIQIYGCTPIFEQTSRGAPFLPESLVHILVNGGATVCASVIELKVDAVIVFVKVSGLLTVALCCFQDNVGGIDSTIEVRS
;
A
#
# COMPACT_ATOMS: atom_id res chain seq x y z
N MET A 1 26.84 -57.62 5.00
CA MET A 1 28.16 -58.03 5.48
C MET A 1 29.05 -56.80 5.59
N ALA A 2 29.67 -56.62 6.76
CA ALA A 2 30.83 -55.79 7.07
C ALA A 2 30.75 -54.24 6.96
N SER A 3 30.49 -53.63 8.12
CA SER A 3 31.28 -52.50 8.68
C SER A 3 32.74 -52.93 8.89
N PRO A 4 33.74 -52.02 8.92
CA PRO A 4 34.29 -51.61 10.22
C PRO A 4 34.83 -50.17 10.34
N HIS A 5 34.52 -49.57 11.49
CA HIS A 5 35.38 -48.82 12.43
C HIS A 5 36.75 -48.26 12.01
N TRP A 6 37.02 -47.01 12.43
CA TRP A 6 38.27 -46.67 13.13
C TRP A 6 38.06 -45.70 14.30
N ARG A 7 38.79 -45.96 15.39
CA ARG A 7 38.75 -45.31 16.71
C ARG A 7 39.66 -44.09 16.82
N ALA A 8 39.30 -43.22 17.75
CA ALA A 8 40.10 -42.14 18.32
C ALA A 8 41.38 -42.60 19.04
N ARG A 9 42.39 -41.71 19.10
CA ARG A 9 43.22 -41.49 20.32
C ARG A 9 43.91 -40.12 20.32
N ARG A 10 44.08 -39.63 21.55
CA ARG A 10 44.44 -38.29 22.05
C ARG A 10 45.95 -38.00 22.00
N ARG A 11 46.28 -36.70 22.12
CA ARG A 11 47.33 -36.00 22.94
C ARG A 11 47.84 -34.78 22.15
N ALA A 12 48.20 -33.62 22.68
CA ALA A 12 48.44 -33.16 24.05
C ALA A 12 48.21 -31.63 24.15
N ALA A 13 48.00 -31.19 25.38
CA ALA A 13 47.91 -29.79 25.79
C ALA A 13 49.26 -29.07 25.69
N THR A 14 49.23 -27.77 25.37
CA THR A 14 50.18 -26.78 25.88
C THR A 14 49.43 -25.47 26.10
N ALA A 15 49.40 -25.06 27.37
CA ALA A 15 48.99 -23.72 27.81
C ALA A 15 50.17 -22.75 27.60
N TRP A 16 49.88 -21.45 27.47
CA TRP A 16 50.50 -20.32 28.21
C TRP A 16 49.97 -18.95 27.71
N PRO A 17 50.07 -17.86 28.49
CA PRO A 17 48.92 -17.03 28.85
C PRO A 17 48.87 -15.61 28.24
N LEU A 18 47.73 -14.95 28.51
CA LEU A 18 47.48 -13.51 28.39
C LEU A 18 48.66 -12.64 28.88
N ARG A 19 48.99 -11.62 28.09
CA ARG A 19 49.56 -10.36 28.59
C ARG A 19 48.71 -9.19 28.11
N VAL A 20 48.00 -8.59 29.06
CA VAL A 20 47.37 -7.27 28.96
C VAL A 20 48.50 -6.24 29.00
N LEU A 21 48.63 -5.43 27.94
CA LEU A 21 49.51 -4.26 27.93
C LEU A 21 48.64 -3.00 27.83
N LYS A 22 48.56 -2.27 28.95
CA LYS A 22 48.11 -0.88 28.98
C LYS A 22 49.15 -0.03 28.25
N LEU A 23 48.73 0.65 27.19
CA LEU A 23 49.47 1.80 26.65
C LEU A 23 48.53 3.00 26.60
N SER A 24 48.70 3.87 27.59
CA SER A 24 48.19 5.23 27.65
C SER A 24 49.23 6.16 27.03
N LEU A 25 48.96 6.75 25.87
CA LEU A 25 49.71 7.87 25.31
C LEU A 25 48.75 8.84 24.57
N LEU A 26 48.51 9.97 25.22
CA LEU A 26 48.58 11.35 24.69
C LEU A 26 48.11 11.57 23.24
N TRP A 27 46.88 12.10 23.08
CA TRP A 27 46.55 13.01 21.99
C TRP A 27 46.28 14.43 22.56
N PRO A 28 46.73 15.51 21.90
CA PRO A 28 46.68 16.85 22.44
C PRO A 28 45.29 17.47 22.31
N SER A 29 44.90 18.11 23.40
CA SER A 29 43.84 19.11 23.49
C SER A 29 44.14 20.30 22.59
N LYS A 30 43.40 20.42 21.48
CA LYS A 30 43.16 21.69 20.77
C LYS A 30 42.01 21.52 19.77
N LEU A 31 40.80 21.84 20.24
CA LEU A 31 39.67 22.39 19.48
C LEU A 31 38.60 22.81 20.50
N GLN A 32 38.94 23.82 21.29
CA GLN A 32 37.97 24.65 22.01
C GLN A 32 38.01 26.00 21.34
N GLY A 33 36.96 26.29 20.57
CA GLY A 33 36.75 27.55 19.88
C GLY A 33 35.42 27.46 19.15
N LEU A 34 34.43 28.20 19.66
CA LEU A 34 33.07 28.37 19.14
C LEU A 34 32.07 27.25 19.44
N ALA A 35 31.92 26.93 20.73
CA ALA A 35 30.63 26.53 21.27
C ALA A 35 29.97 27.77 21.87
N ASP A 36 29.42 28.63 21.00
CA ASP A 36 28.42 29.59 21.46
C ASP A 36 27.16 28.82 21.84
N ALA A 37 26.66 29.14 23.02
CA ALA A 37 25.52 28.54 23.67
C ALA A 37 24.23 28.76 22.87
N MET A 38 23.93 27.84 21.96
CA MET A 38 22.56 27.53 21.56
C MET A 38 22.25 26.16 22.14
N GLY A 39 21.33 26.10 23.11
CA GLY A 39 20.77 24.80 23.51
C GLY A 39 20.32 24.04 22.25
N PRO A 40 20.37 22.69 22.24
CA PRO A 40 20.07 21.91 21.04
C PRO A 40 18.71 22.37 20.51
N SER A 41 18.72 22.95 19.31
CA SER A 41 17.50 23.41 18.64
C SER A 41 16.52 22.25 18.66
N SER A 42 15.35 22.45 19.27
CA SER A 42 14.30 21.43 19.29
C SER A 42 13.69 21.19 17.90
N THR A 43 14.16 21.94 16.90
CA THR A 43 13.74 21.86 15.52
C THR A 43 14.94 21.50 14.64
N PHE A 44 14.75 20.52 13.76
CA PHE A 44 15.68 20.16 12.70
C PHE A 44 14.99 20.44 11.37
N ARG A 45 15.71 21.09 10.46
CA ARG A 45 15.16 21.51 9.18
C ARG A 45 15.92 20.83 8.05
N ILE A 46 15.18 20.17 7.17
CA ILE A 46 15.62 19.65 5.89
C ILE A 46 15.15 20.62 4.81
N ASP A 47 16.08 21.19 4.08
CA ASP A 47 15.82 22.13 2.99
C ASP A 47 16.78 21.89 1.81
N SER A 48 16.77 22.79 0.82
CA SER A 48 17.60 22.68 -0.39
C SER A 48 19.11 22.63 -0.14
N ASN A 49 19.59 23.03 1.05
CA ASN A 49 21.00 22.96 1.40
C ASN A 49 21.37 21.64 2.10
N THR A 50 20.37 20.85 2.47
CA THR A 50 20.57 19.58 3.18
C THR A 50 20.92 18.48 2.19
N LYS A 51 22.09 17.85 2.39
CA LYS A 51 22.51 16.70 1.58
C LYS A 51 21.84 15.44 2.10
N ILE A 52 21.09 14.75 1.24
CA ILE A 52 20.30 13.57 1.64
C ILE A 52 21.16 12.45 2.23
N HIS A 53 22.35 12.19 1.68
CA HIS A 53 23.33 11.23 2.23
C HIS A 53 23.88 11.61 3.62
N GLY A 54 23.77 12.88 4.02
CA GLY A 54 24.24 13.36 5.32
C GLY A 54 23.21 13.20 6.45
N ILE A 55 21.96 12.82 6.11
CA ILE A 55 20.86 12.73 7.08
C ILE A 55 20.14 11.37 7.03
N PHE A 56 20.53 10.48 6.10
CA PHE A 56 19.99 9.13 6.00
C PHE A 56 21.09 8.09 6.01
N THR A 57 20.92 7.09 6.86
CA THR A 57 21.79 5.91 6.93
C THR A 57 21.02 4.72 6.36
N CYS A 58 21.55 4.12 5.28
CA CYS A 58 20.91 3.00 4.59
C CYS A 58 21.44 1.64 5.08
N SER A 59 20.55 0.66 5.13
CA SER A 59 20.88 -0.74 5.38
C SER A 59 21.67 -1.37 4.22
N ASP A 60 22.16 -2.59 4.45
CA ASP A 60 22.54 -3.47 3.36
C ASP A 60 21.35 -3.77 2.43
N MET A 61 21.63 -4.26 1.23
CA MET A 61 20.61 -4.69 0.29
C MET A 61 19.90 -5.95 0.79
N HIS A 62 18.58 -5.93 0.72
CA HIS A 62 17.71 -7.03 1.11
C HIS A 62 16.87 -7.50 -0.07
N PHE A 63 16.65 -8.81 -0.20
CA PHE A 63 15.72 -9.35 -1.18
C PHE A 63 14.26 -9.01 -0.83
N ILE A 64 13.46 -8.70 -1.85
CA ILE A 64 12.01 -8.62 -1.74
C ILE A 64 11.42 -9.97 -2.17
N GLY A 65 11.05 -10.80 -1.20
CA GLY A 65 10.41 -12.09 -1.45
C GLY A 65 11.17 -12.93 -2.48
N SER A 66 10.44 -13.43 -3.48
CA SER A 66 10.98 -14.24 -4.59
C SER A 66 10.93 -13.50 -5.94
N PHE A 67 10.94 -12.17 -5.95
CA PHE A 67 10.66 -11.35 -7.14
C PHE A 67 11.90 -10.88 -7.89
N ASN A 68 13.10 -11.34 -7.48
CA ASN A 68 14.39 -10.87 -8.01
C ASN A 68 14.56 -9.33 -7.93
N GLU A 69 13.90 -8.68 -6.97
CA GLU A 69 14.03 -7.26 -6.68
C GLU A 69 14.60 -7.07 -5.27
N TYR A 70 15.29 -5.94 -5.06
CA TYR A 70 16.01 -5.65 -3.83
C TYR A 70 15.58 -4.31 -3.27
N TYR A 71 15.73 -4.13 -1.96
CA TYR A 71 15.54 -2.84 -1.31
C TYR A 71 16.66 -2.53 -0.32
N VAL A 72 16.87 -1.25 -0.06
CA VAL A 72 17.58 -0.71 1.08
C VAL A 72 16.62 0.14 1.91
N ASN A 73 16.72 0.04 3.24
CA ASN A 73 15.99 0.91 4.15
C ASN A 73 16.91 2.04 4.61
N CYS A 74 16.58 3.27 4.24
CA CYS A 74 17.32 4.47 4.59
C CYS A 74 16.60 5.19 5.74
N ALA A 75 17.13 5.01 6.95
CA ALA A 75 16.58 5.58 8.15
C ALA A 75 17.16 6.99 8.39
N LEU A 76 16.29 7.92 8.78
CA LEU A 76 16.70 9.26 9.20
C LEU A 76 17.63 9.13 10.41
N ASP A 77 18.79 9.78 10.32
CA ASP A 77 19.84 9.80 11.32
C ASP A 77 20.35 11.24 11.45
N ILE A 78 19.84 11.96 12.45
CA ILE A 78 20.13 13.38 12.68
C ILE A 78 20.54 13.64 14.14
N PRO A 79 21.32 14.70 14.39
CA PRO A 79 21.71 15.06 15.75
C PRO A 79 20.50 15.30 16.64
N SER A 80 20.56 14.82 17.89
CA SER A 80 19.53 15.07 18.91
C SER A 80 18.12 14.58 18.53
N GLN A 81 18.00 13.58 17.64
CA GLN A 81 16.71 13.01 17.19
C GLN A 81 15.80 12.59 18.35
N ALA A 82 16.37 12.07 19.46
CA ALA A 82 15.60 11.63 20.63
C ALA A 82 14.89 12.78 21.37
N THR A 83 15.42 14.00 21.28
CA THR A 83 14.89 15.20 21.94
C THR A 83 14.23 16.18 20.97
N LEU A 84 14.14 15.80 19.69
CA LEU A 84 13.56 16.60 18.64
C LEU A 84 12.06 16.83 18.92
N LYS A 85 11.60 18.06 18.79
CA LYS A 85 10.18 18.42 18.87
C LYS A 85 9.56 18.66 17.50
N LEU A 86 10.36 19.08 16.53
CA LEU A 86 9.87 19.37 15.18
C LEU A 86 10.91 19.00 14.12
N LEU A 87 10.51 18.19 13.15
CA LEU A 87 11.21 18.00 11.88
C LEU A 87 10.48 18.78 10.79
N GLU A 88 11.12 19.79 10.23
CA GLU A 88 10.58 20.54 9.09
C GLU A 88 11.24 20.08 7.79
N ILE A 89 10.46 19.70 6.78
CA ILE A 89 10.91 19.44 5.41
C ILE A 89 10.34 20.56 4.54
N VAL A 90 11.19 21.46 4.04
CA VAL A 90 10.75 22.75 3.48
C VAL A 90 11.45 23.08 2.18
N ASN A 91 10.68 23.40 1.13
CA ASN A 91 11.18 23.84 -0.17
C ASN A 91 12.25 22.89 -0.75
N VAL A 92 12.05 21.58 -0.61
CA VAL A 92 13.03 20.56 -1.03
C VAL A 92 12.35 19.39 -1.71
N THR A 93 13.06 18.79 -2.67
CA THR A 93 12.71 17.46 -3.19
C THR A 93 13.69 16.46 -2.61
N LEU A 94 13.18 15.48 -1.87
CA LEU A 94 13.94 14.34 -1.38
C LEU A 94 13.67 13.17 -2.32
N ASP A 95 14.61 12.87 -3.22
CA ASP A 95 14.53 11.70 -4.09
C ASP A 95 15.45 10.59 -3.54
N SER A 96 14.83 9.49 -3.10
CA SER A 96 15.58 8.37 -2.53
C SER A 96 16.40 7.59 -3.56
N SER A 97 16.21 7.84 -4.87
CA SER A 97 17.04 7.22 -5.90
C SER A 97 18.53 7.58 -5.77
N GLU A 98 18.84 8.74 -5.19
CA GLU A 98 20.21 9.14 -4.82
C GLU A 98 20.82 8.23 -3.74
N LEU A 99 19.99 7.68 -2.86
CA LEU A 99 20.40 6.77 -1.78
C LEU A 99 20.50 5.31 -2.24
N SER A 100 20.03 5.00 -3.45
CA SER A 100 20.03 3.64 -3.96
C SER A 100 21.45 3.20 -4.37
N PRO A 101 21.94 2.03 -3.92
CA PRO A 101 23.29 1.60 -4.23
C PRO A 101 23.47 1.19 -5.70
N LEU A 102 22.38 0.77 -6.37
CA LEU A 102 22.39 0.27 -7.75
C LEU A 102 21.05 0.59 -8.42
N ARG A 103 21.06 0.75 -9.75
CA ARG A 103 19.81 0.91 -10.52
C ARG A 103 18.89 -0.30 -10.30
N GLY A 104 17.61 -0.02 -10.07
CA GLY A 104 16.58 -1.03 -9.83
C GLY A 104 16.50 -1.51 -8.38
N VAL A 105 17.38 -1.06 -7.48
CA VAL A 105 17.22 -1.29 -6.04
C VAL A 105 16.29 -0.22 -5.47
N HIS A 106 15.23 -0.68 -4.79
CA HIS A 106 14.28 0.18 -4.09
C HIS A 106 14.95 0.89 -2.92
N ALA A 107 14.74 2.19 -2.79
CA ALA A 107 15.21 2.95 -1.64
C ALA A 107 14.00 3.46 -0.84
N GLU A 108 13.92 3.04 0.42
CA GLU A 108 12.85 3.37 1.36
C GLU A 108 13.31 4.45 2.32
N LEU A 109 12.52 5.51 2.48
CA LEU A 109 12.78 6.57 3.46
C LEU A 109 12.00 6.28 4.74
N THR A 110 12.72 6.11 5.86
CA THR A 110 12.11 5.88 7.18
C THR A 110 12.45 7.03 8.12
N LEU A 111 11.45 7.85 8.44
CA LEU A 111 11.53 8.95 9.41
C LEU A 111 10.90 8.48 10.72
N LYS A 112 11.69 7.78 11.54
CA LYS A 112 11.23 7.26 12.84
C LYS A 112 11.63 8.20 13.97
N LEU A 113 10.70 9.05 14.40
CA LEU A 113 10.89 9.99 15.49
C LEU A 113 10.20 9.51 16.77
N ASN A 114 10.41 10.23 17.87
CA ASN A 114 9.68 9.99 19.11
C ASN A 114 8.21 10.37 18.94
N THR A 115 7.33 9.38 18.87
CA THR A 115 5.91 9.58 18.60
C THR A 115 5.17 10.33 19.69
N SER A 116 5.71 10.45 20.91
CA SER A 116 5.07 11.23 21.98
C SER A 116 5.59 12.68 22.07
N LEU A 117 6.52 13.08 21.19
CA LEU A 117 7.19 14.38 21.29
C LEU A 117 7.33 15.12 19.95
N ALA A 118 7.76 14.43 18.90
CA ALA A 118 8.26 15.05 17.69
C ALA A 118 7.17 15.17 16.63
N ALA A 119 6.86 16.37 16.17
CA ALA A 119 6.03 16.59 15.00
C ALA A 119 6.85 16.58 13.69
N VAL A 120 6.22 16.23 12.59
CA VAL A 120 6.76 16.34 11.22
C VAL A 120 5.90 17.33 10.43
N SER A 121 6.55 18.28 9.77
CA SER A 121 5.88 19.22 8.87
C SER A 121 6.54 19.23 7.51
N ILE A 122 5.79 18.82 6.48
CA ILE A 122 6.19 18.82 5.08
C ILE A 122 5.53 20.03 4.41
N ARG A 123 6.35 20.98 3.97
CA ARG A 123 5.89 22.25 3.39
C ARG A 123 6.52 22.53 2.05
N ASN A 124 5.71 22.77 1.03
CA ASN A 124 6.14 23.01 -0.35
C ASN A 124 7.28 22.06 -0.77
N SER A 125 7.14 20.78 -0.47
CA SER A 125 8.21 19.78 -0.62
C SER A 125 7.70 18.51 -1.28
N GLN A 126 8.62 17.79 -1.93
CA GLN A 126 8.33 16.52 -2.56
C GLN A 126 9.17 15.40 -1.95
N LEU A 127 8.54 14.31 -1.55
CA LEU A 127 9.23 13.10 -1.13
C LEU A 127 8.99 12.05 -2.20
N GLN A 128 10.05 11.59 -2.86
CA GLN A 128 9.98 10.60 -3.92
C GLN A 128 10.79 9.36 -3.54
N ALA A 129 10.12 8.23 -3.36
CA ALA A 129 10.78 7.01 -2.91
C ALA A 129 10.00 5.74 -3.31
N SER A 130 10.60 4.56 -3.13
CA SER A 130 9.85 3.31 -3.24
C SER A 130 8.92 3.10 -2.05
N ALA A 131 9.38 3.49 -0.85
CA ALA A 131 8.51 3.66 0.30
C ALA A 131 8.86 4.90 1.10
N VAL A 132 7.84 5.50 1.73
CA VAL A 132 8.00 6.57 2.72
C VAL A 132 7.26 6.16 3.98
N GLU A 133 7.99 6.04 5.09
CA GLU A 133 7.45 5.77 6.41
C GLU A 133 7.74 6.91 7.37
N ILE A 134 6.71 7.43 8.04
CA ILE A 134 6.84 8.51 9.02
C ILE A 134 6.16 8.08 10.31
N TYR A 135 6.91 8.09 11.42
CA TYR A 135 6.43 7.86 12.77
C TYR A 135 6.71 9.11 13.61
N ALA A 136 5.65 9.78 14.07
CA ALA A 136 5.73 11.07 14.74
C ALA A 136 4.58 11.27 15.75
N ALA A 137 4.61 12.36 16.51
CA ALA A 137 3.48 12.83 17.31
C ALA A 137 2.38 13.37 16.41
N ASN A 138 2.73 14.31 15.53
CA ASN A 138 1.85 14.86 14.52
C ASN A 138 2.53 14.80 13.15
N VAL A 139 1.75 14.59 12.09
CA VAL A 139 2.24 14.68 10.72
C VAL A 139 1.39 15.68 9.96
N THR A 140 2.03 16.67 9.35
CA THR A 140 1.36 17.67 8.50
C THR A 140 1.97 17.67 7.11
N VAL A 141 1.13 17.64 6.08
CA VAL A 141 1.50 17.73 4.67
C VAL A 141 0.72 18.89 4.06
N ASP A 142 1.40 20.01 3.76
CA ASP A 142 0.74 21.21 3.23
C ASP A 142 0.22 21.00 1.79
N ASP A 143 -0.63 21.92 1.36
CA ASP A 143 -1.31 21.92 0.06
C ASP A 143 -0.38 21.91 -1.17
N ARG A 144 0.88 22.30 -0.99
CA ARG A 144 1.93 22.29 -2.03
C ARG A 144 2.88 21.10 -1.92
N SER A 145 2.67 20.22 -0.95
CA SER A 145 3.53 19.07 -0.72
C SER A 145 2.99 17.78 -1.31
N VAL A 146 3.89 16.92 -1.77
CA VAL A 146 3.56 15.63 -2.37
C VAL A 146 4.48 14.55 -1.83
N VAL A 147 3.89 13.49 -1.27
CA VAL A 147 4.58 12.21 -1.05
C VAL A 147 4.22 11.31 -2.23
N ASN A 148 5.19 11.10 -3.13
CA ASN A 148 4.99 10.42 -4.40
C ASN A 148 5.81 9.12 -4.48
N VAL A 149 5.10 8.00 -4.51
CA VAL A 149 5.67 6.67 -4.72
C VAL A 149 5.12 6.01 -5.99
N THR A 150 4.62 6.81 -6.94
CA THR A 150 4.03 6.35 -8.21
C THR A 150 5.04 5.58 -9.05
N ALA A 151 4.66 4.42 -9.57
CA ALA A 151 5.52 3.54 -10.38
C ALA A 151 6.88 3.20 -9.70
N ARG A 152 6.94 3.20 -8.36
CA ARG A 152 8.16 2.90 -7.58
C ARG A 152 8.06 1.60 -6.78
N GLY A 153 7.03 0.80 -7.04
CA GLY A 153 6.84 -0.57 -6.56
C GLY A 153 7.42 -1.61 -7.52
N LEU A 154 6.94 -2.85 -7.42
CA LEU A 154 7.53 -3.97 -8.12
C LEU A 154 7.32 -3.86 -9.63
N LYS A 155 8.34 -4.26 -10.39
CA LYS A 155 8.22 -4.51 -11.83
C LYS A 155 7.48 -5.82 -12.09
N PHE A 156 7.84 -6.86 -11.33
CA PHE A 156 7.25 -8.20 -11.44
C PHE A 156 6.77 -8.67 -10.07
N GLY A 157 5.57 -8.23 -9.68
CA GLY A 157 4.96 -8.62 -8.41
C GLY A 157 4.14 -9.91 -8.47
N LEU A 158 3.58 -10.34 -7.34
CA LEU A 158 2.71 -11.53 -7.26
C LEU A 158 1.45 -11.45 -8.15
N GLY A 159 1.07 -10.24 -8.54
CA GLY A 159 -0.07 -9.94 -9.41
C GLY A 159 0.30 -9.67 -10.84
N TYR A 160 1.55 -9.91 -11.20
CA TYR A 160 1.98 -10.02 -12.57
C TYR A 160 1.77 -11.45 -13.08
N ASN A 161 1.36 -11.58 -14.34
CA ASN A 161 1.20 -12.88 -14.99
C ASN A 161 2.07 -12.94 -16.25
N SER A 162 2.99 -13.91 -16.29
CA SER A 162 3.87 -14.14 -17.45
C SER A 162 3.23 -15.00 -18.55
N TRP A 163 2.15 -15.72 -18.24
CA TRP A 163 1.47 -16.67 -19.14
C TRP A 163 0.33 -16.02 -19.92
N SER A 164 -0.34 -15.04 -19.32
CA SER A 164 -1.30 -14.17 -20.00
C SER A 164 -0.96 -12.71 -19.74
N ALA A 165 -0.76 -11.95 -20.82
CA ALA A 165 -0.52 -10.53 -20.74
C ALA A 165 -1.74 -9.84 -20.10
N MET A 166 -1.50 -9.19 -18.97
CA MET A 166 -2.49 -8.43 -18.21
C MET A 166 -1.80 -7.34 -17.40
N GLY A 167 -2.56 -6.33 -16.99
CA GLY A 167 -2.11 -5.33 -16.02
C GLY A 167 -1.72 -5.98 -14.68
N GLY A 168 -0.83 -5.30 -13.95
CA GLY A 168 -0.48 -5.70 -12.61
C GLY A 168 -1.70 -5.66 -11.68
N SER A 169 -1.77 -6.63 -10.75
CA SER A 169 -2.82 -6.71 -9.75
C SER A 169 -2.29 -6.41 -8.34
N TYR A 170 -3.01 -5.53 -7.63
CA TYR A 170 -2.85 -5.28 -6.20
C TYR A 170 -4.07 -4.49 -5.73
N GLY A 171 -4.88 -5.02 -4.80
CA GLY A 171 -6.18 -4.43 -4.45
C GLY A 171 -7.28 -4.85 -5.42
N GLY A 172 -7.18 -4.41 -6.67
CA GLY A 172 -7.98 -4.86 -7.81
C GLY A 172 -7.22 -5.80 -8.75
N ILE A 173 -7.97 -6.52 -9.60
CA ILE A 173 -7.41 -7.36 -10.66
C ILE A 173 -6.98 -6.48 -11.84
N GLY A 174 -5.82 -6.73 -12.45
CA GLY A 174 -5.41 -6.04 -13.66
C GLY A 174 -6.18 -6.51 -14.91
N GLY A 175 -6.45 -5.58 -15.82
CA GLY A 175 -7.17 -5.86 -17.06
C GLY A 175 -6.37 -6.74 -18.01
N ALA A 176 -7.04 -7.50 -18.87
CA ALA A 176 -6.42 -8.35 -19.87
C ALA A 176 -5.83 -7.52 -21.03
N SER A 177 -4.72 -7.99 -21.60
CA SER A 177 -4.10 -7.33 -22.75
C SER A 177 -4.62 -7.90 -24.07
N LEU A 178 -4.96 -7.02 -25.01
CA LEU A 178 -5.27 -7.37 -26.40
C LEU A 178 -3.99 -7.60 -27.19
N THR A 179 -4.01 -8.60 -28.08
CA THR A 179 -2.87 -8.95 -28.93
C THR A 179 -3.37 -9.36 -30.32
N ALA A 180 -2.50 -9.49 -31.32
CA ALA A 180 -2.88 -10.01 -32.64
C ALA A 180 -3.60 -11.39 -32.57
N ARG A 181 -3.26 -12.22 -31.58
CA ARG A 181 -3.91 -13.53 -31.34
C ARG A 181 -5.22 -13.44 -30.55
N ARG A 182 -5.41 -12.36 -29.79
CA ARG A 182 -6.58 -12.09 -28.96
C ARG A 182 -6.97 -10.63 -29.13
N SER A 183 -7.44 -10.30 -30.32
CA SER A 183 -7.68 -8.92 -30.76
C SER A 183 -9.01 -8.35 -30.25
N SER A 184 -9.85 -9.21 -29.67
CA SER A 184 -11.15 -8.82 -29.09
C SER A 184 -11.32 -9.43 -27.70
N CYS A 185 -11.97 -8.66 -26.83
CA CYS A 185 -12.31 -9.09 -25.49
C CYS A 185 -13.24 -10.32 -25.43
N ASP A 186 -14.03 -10.58 -26.48
CA ASP A 186 -14.92 -11.76 -26.54
C ASP A 186 -14.13 -13.08 -26.63
N THR A 187 -12.88 -12.99 -27.08
CA THR A 187 -11.94 -14.13 -27.21
C THR A 187 -11.07 -14.34 -25.97
N MET A 188 -11.25 -13.52 -24.92
CA MET A 188 -10.45 -13.66 -23.71
C MET A 188 -10.85 -14.91 -22.92
N PRO A 189 -9.92 -15.85 -22.70
CA PRO A 189 -10.19 -17.04 -21.90
C PRO A 189 -10.38 -16.62 -20.45
N ALA A 190 -11.35 -17.24 -19.77
CA ALA A 190 -11.60 -17.00 -18.35
C ALA A 190 -10.27 -16.91 -17.59
N ASN A 191 -10.17 -15.93 -16.69
CA ASN A 191 -8.93 -15.72 -15.95
C ASN A 191 -8.71 -16.90 -14.99
N ASP A 192 -7.93 -17.88 -15.42
CA ASP A 192 -7.59 -19.07 -14.63
C ASP A 192 -6.56 -18.76 -13.51
N PHE A 193 -6.10 -17.50 -13.40
CA PHE A 193 -4.97 -17.12 -12.56
C PHE A 193 -5.25 -15.86 -11.75
N PHE A 194 -6.21 -15.92 -10.83
CA PHE A 194 -6.33 -14.93 -9.76
C PHE A 194 -5.44 -15.31 -8.60
N ARG A 195 -4.47 -14.44 -8.26
CA ARG A 195 -3.77 -14.55 -6.97
C ARG A 195 -4.26 -13.45 -6.05
N ALA A 196 -4.75 -13.85 -4.87
CA ALA A 196 -4.99 -12.95 -3.76
C ALA A 196 -3.65 -12.34 -3.32
N ILE A 197 -3.50 -11.01 -3.46
CA ILE A 197 -2.25 -10.34 -3.12
C ILE A 197 -2.50 -9.27 -2.07
N GLY A 198 -1.78 -9.42 -0.96
CA GLY A 198 -1.96 -8.60 0.23
C GLY A 198 -3.27 -8.90 0.94
N ASP A 199 -3.47 -8.21 2.06
CA ASP A 199 -4.74 -8.14 2.79
C ASP A 199 -5.32 -6.72 2.69
N VAL A 200 -6.57 -6.55 3.10
CA VAL A 200 -7.24 -5.24 3.09
C VAL A 200 -6.63 -4.27 4.13
N ALA A 201 -5.98 -4.81 5.16
CA ALA A 201 -5.32 -4.04 6.21
C ALA A 201 -3.91 -3.54 5.82
N VAL A 202 -3.44 -3.91 4.62
CA VAL A 202 -2.13 -3.55 4.08
C VAL A 202 -0.99 -4.05 4.98
N ASP A 203 -1.04 -5.32 5.36
CA ASP A 203 0.18 -5.98 5.84
C ASP A 203 1.16 -6.12 4.67
N GLY A 204 2.38 -5.63 4.89
CA GLY A 204 3.42 -5.57 3.85
C GLY A 204 3.71 -6.94 3.24
N ALA A 205 3.49 -8.03 3.99
CA ALA A 205 3.77 -9.40 3.58
C ALA A 205 5.15 -9.52 2.87
N ASN A 206 5.34 -10.51 2.01
CA ASN A 206 6.63 -10.75 1.34
C ASN A 206 6.95 -9.74 0.20
N PHE A 207 6.02 -8.84 -0.12
CA PHE A 207 6.15 -7.87 -1.23
C PHE A 207 6.18 -6.41 -0.74
N ARG A 208 6.30 -6.20 0.58
CA ARG A 208 6.45 -4.91 1.26
C ARG A 208 5.32 -3.90 1.04
N GLY A 209 4.14 -4.33 0.59
CA GLY A 209 3.03 -3.42 0.28
C GLY A 209 3.17 -2.73 -1.08
N TYR A 210 4.09 -3.17 -1.93
CA TYR A 210 4.22 -2.64 -3.29
C TYR A 210 3.17 -3.23 -4.23
N GLY A 211 2.67 -2.40 -5.14
CA GLY A 211 1.89 -2.83 -6.28
C GLY A 211 2.73 -3.70 -7.22
N SER A 212 2.06 -4.59 -7.95
CA SER A 212 2.67 -5.36 -9.04
C SER A 212 2.71 -4.53 -10.32
N GLY A 213 3.82 -4.58 -11.05
CA GLY A 213 3.98 -3.94 -12.35
C GLY A 213 3.42 -4.76 -13.51
N GLY A 214 3.50 -4.20 -14.72
CA GLY A 214 3.00 -4.83 -15.95
C GLY A 214 4.08 -5.17 -16.99
N GLY A 215 5.36 -5.23 -16.61
CA GLY A 215 6.44 -5.75 -17.45
C GLY A 215 7.64 -4.83 -17.67
N SER A 216 7.44 -3.52 -17.57
CA SER A 216 8.46 -2.50 -17.85
C SER A 216 8.86 -1.69 -16.61
N GLU A 217 9.95 -0.92 -16.70
CA GLU A 217 10.32 0.04 -15.65
C GLU A 217 9.30 1.18 -15.52
N GLY A 218 8.70 1.63 -16.63
CA GLY A 218 7.70 2.70 -16.63
C GLY A 218 6.34 2.24 -16.12
N SER A 219 6.08 0.94 -16.17
CA SER A 219 4.81 0.32 -15.78
C SER A 219 4.91 -0.48 -14.48
N ARG A 220 5.87 -0.12 -13.61
CA ARG A 220 5.97 -0.64 -12.24
C ARG A 220 4.71 -0.35 -11.45
N GLY A 221 4.43 -1.20 -10.46
CA GLY A 221 3.34 -0.92 -9.53
C GLY A 221 3.65 0.28 -8.64
N GLY A 222 2.65 0.76 -7.90
CA GLY A 222 2.84 1.82 -6.91
C GLY A 222 3.68 1.36 -5.72
N GLY A 223 4.41 2.29 -5.11
CA GLY A 223 5.17 2.05 -3.89
C GLY A 223 4.31 2.08 -2.62
N ARG A 224 4.93 2.33 -1.46
CA ARG A 224 4.23 2.35 -0.16
C ARG A 224 4.38 3.69 0.58
N ILE A 225 3.27 4.23 1.07
CA ILE A 225 3.25 5.36 2.00
C ILE A 225 2.69 4.88 3.33
N ARG A 226 3.38 5.16 4.44
CA ARG A 226 2.93 4.85 5.79
C ARG A 226 3.13 6.05 6.72
N LEU A 227 2.05 6.62 7.21
CA LEU A 227 2.06 7.70 8.20
C LEU A 227 1.45 7.17 9.50
N VAL A 228 2.20 7.25 10.59
CA VAL A 228 1.77 6.83 11.92
C VAL A 228 1.98 7.97 12.90
N ALA A 229 0.89 8.48 13.46
CA ALA A 229 0.87 9.56 14.43
C ALA A 229 0.21 9.13 15.74
N ASP A 230 0.79 9.53 16.87
CA ASP A 230 0.15 9.38 18.19
C ASP A 230 -0.96 10.42 18.42
N GLU A 231 -0.94 11.54 17.70
CA GLU A 231 -1.97 12.58 17.72
C GLU A 231 -2.64 12.66 16.34
N ASP A 232 -2.52 13.79 15.64
CA ASP A 232 -3.23 14.07 14.41
C ASP A 232 -2.34 13.86 13.15
N VAL A 233 -3.00 13.49 12.06
CA VAL A 233 -2.44 13.56 10.69
C VAL A 233 -3.26 14.54 9.87
N VAL A 234 -2.63 15.60 9.39
CA VAL A 234 -3.24 16.62 8.53
C VAL A 234 -2.67 16.51 7.11
N ILE A 235 -3.54 16.27 6.13
CA ILE A 235 -3.18 16.07 4.73
C ILE A 235 -3.93 17.12 3.89
N ASP A 236 -3.30 18.25 3.64
CA ASP A 236 -3.77 19.25 2.68
C ASP A 236 -3.14 19.05 1.29
N GLY A 237 -1.96 18.43 1.25
CA GLY A 237 -1.24 18.05 0.03
C GLY A 237 -1.69 16.71 -0.56
N SER A 238 -0.74 16.00 -1.17
CA SER A 238 -1.03 14.73 -1.86
C SER A 238 -0.18 13.57 -1.38
N LEU A 239 -0.82 12.43 -1.12
CA LEU A 239 -0.18 11.11 -0.97
C LEU A 239 -0.52 10.28 -2.20
N VAL A 240 0.47 9.93 -3.02
CA VAL A 240 0.23 9.28 -4.33
C VAL A 240 1.06 8.02 -4.44
N ALA A 241 0.39 6.88 -4.54
CA ALA A 241 0.96 5.56 -4.72
C ALA A 241 0.39 4.87 -5.95
N SER A 242 0.26 5.58 -7.08
CA SER A 242 -0.35 5.02 -8.29
C SER A 242 0.60 4.07 -9.03
N GLY A 243 0.04 3.17 -9.84
CA GLY A 243 0.79 2.37 -10.79
C GLY A 243 1.27 3.19 -11.98
N GLY A 244 2.28 2.69 -12.69
CA GLY A 244 2.73 3.25 -13.97
C GLY A 244 1.88 2.78 -15.14
N ASP A 245 1.71 3.62 -16.14
CA ASP A 245 0.86 3.34 -17.32
C ASP A 245 1.47 2.26 -18.23
N ALA A 246 0.62 1.61 -19.02
CA ALA A 246 1.07 0.74 -20.10
C ALA A 246 1.79 1.57 -21.17
N CYS A 247 2.85 1.01 -21.76
CA CYS A 247 3.49 1.63 -22.91
C CYS A 247 2.54 1.64 -24.12
N THR A 248 2.65 2.68 -24.95
CA THR A 248 1.81 2.83 -26.14
C THR A 248 2.35 2.14 -27.39
N ASP A 249 3.66 1.86 -27.41
CA ASP A 249 4.41 1.35 -28.57
C ASP A 249 5.12 0.02 -28.28
N CYS A 250 4.73 -0.68 -27.20
CA CYS A 250 5.29 -1.96 -26.81
C CYS A 250 4.20 -2.91 -26.27
N TYR A 251 4.59 -4.11 -25.83
CA TYR A 251 3.65 -5.15 -25.36
C TYR A 251 3.46 -5.16 -23.83
N ASP A 252 3.94 -4.15 -23.13
CA ASP A 252 3.83 -4.08 -21.68
C ASP A 252 2.44 -3.59 -21.24
N SER A 253 2.04 -4.06 -20.07
CA SER A 253 0.79 -3.67 -19.44
C SER A 253 1.07 -2.67 -18.32
N ALA A 254 0.02 -2.07 -17.78
CA ALA A 254 0.15 -1.09 -16.70
C ALA A 254 0.40 -1.76 -15.35
N GLY A 255 1.02 -1.02 -14.42
CA GLY A 255 1.19 -1.43 -13.03
C GLY A 255 -0.05 -1.14 -12.19
N SER A 256 -0.27 -1.95 -11.17
CA SER A 256 -1.29 -1.69 -10.14
C SER A 256 -0.90 -0.52 -9.24
N GLY A 257 -1.90 0.07 -8.58
CA GLY A 257 -1.68 0.95 -7.44
C GLY A 257 -0.90 0.24 -6.32
N GLY A 258 -0.32 1.02 -5.42
CA GLY A 258 0.43 0.56 -4.26
C GLY A 258 -0.36 0.66 -2.97
N SER A 259 0.35 0.98 -1.89
CA SER A 259 -0.20 1.03 -0.53
C SER A 259 -0.15 2.42 0.06
N VAL A 260 -1.25 2.87 0.66
CA VAL A 260 -1.25 4.04 1.56
C VAL A 260 -1.86 3.66 2.90
N VAL A 261 -1.11 3.82 3.98
CA VAL A 261 -1.55 3.53 5.34
C VAL A 261 -1.40 4.78 6.18
N VAL A 262 -2.51 5.29 6.72
CA VAL A 262 -2.53 6.43 7.63
C VAL A 262 -3.17 5.99 8.94
N VAL A 263 -2.41 6.07 10.02
CA VAL A 263 -2.84 5.72 11.37
C VAL A 263 -2.64 6.92 12.28
N ALA A 264 -3.71 7.37 12.93
CA ALA A 264 -3.69 8.46 13.90
C ALA A 264 -4.46 8.04 15.16
N LYS A 265 -3.90 8.20 16.37
CA LYS A 265 -4.73 8.02 17.58
C LYS A 265 -5.61 9.23 17.87
N GLY A 266 -5.33 10.38 17.26
CA GLY A 266 -6.25 11.51 17.16
C GLY A 266 -7.07 11.39 15.88
N ARG A 267 -7.01 12.44 15.05
CA ARG A 267 -7.79 12.61 13.82
C ARG A 267 -6.93 12.45 12.57
N ILE A 268 -7.58 12.05 11.48
CA ILE A 268 -7.06 12.19 10.12
C ILE A 268 -7.94 13.23 9.42
N CYS A 269 -7.40 14.37 9.05
CA CYS A 269 -8.14 15.48 8.43
C CYS A 269 -7.31 16.22 7.37
N GLY A 270 -7.88 17.26 6.76
CA GLY A 270 -7.28 18.06 5.70
C GLY A 270 -8.03 17.96 4.37
N ASN A 271 -7.73 18.85 3.43
CA ASN A 271 -8.42 18.98 2.14
C ASN A 271 -7.69 18.34 0.95
N GLY A 272 -6.67 17.53 1.26
CA GLY A 272 -5.75 16.96 0.29
C GLY A 272 -6.30 15.76 -0.47
N THR A 273 -5.38 15.07 -1.14
CA THR A 273 -5.69 13.90 -1.98
C THR A 273 -4.86 12.69 -1.55
N VAL A 274 -5.50 11.52 -1.49
CA VAL A 274 -4.83 10.24 -1.25
C VAL A 274 -5.20 9.28 -2.38
N ARG A 275 -4.22 8.86 -3.17
CA ARG A 275 -4.44 8.00 -4.34
C ARG A 275 -3.57 6.75 -4.33
N ALA A 276 -4.17 5.65 -4.74
CA ALA A 276 -3.47 4.42 -5.08
C ALA A 276 -4.09 3.84 -6.36
N ASP A 277 -4.20 4.65 -7.41
CA ASP A 277 -4.88 4.23 -8.65
C ASP A 277 -3.98 3.32 -9.49
N GLY A 278 -4.56 2.39 -10.25
CA GLY A 278 -3.84 1.61 -11.25
C GLY A 278 -3.47 2.44 -12.48
N GLY A 279 -2.38 2.07 -13.16
CA GLY A 279 -1.96 2.73 -14.39
C GLY A 279 -2.89 2.45 -15.57
N GLU A 280 -2.91 3.36 -16.53
CA GLU A 280 -3.81 3.33 -17.69
C GLU A 280 -3.43 2.24 -18.72
N PRO A 281 -4.41 1.56 -19.35
CA PRO A 281 -4.18 0.65 -20.45
C PRO A 281 -3.68 1.38 -21.70
N SER A 282 -3.11 0.63 -22.65
CA SER A 282 -2.73 1.17 -23.96
C SER A 282 -3.70 0.71 -25.06
N LYS A 283 -3.93 1.60 -26.03
CA LYS A 283 -4.77 1.30 -27.19
C LYS A 283 -4.17 0.16 -28.00
N PHE A 284 -5.02 -0.77 -28.43
CA PHE A 284 -4.60 -1.83 -29.33
C PHE A 284 -4.71 -1.37 -30.80
N SER A 285 -3.63 -1.45 -31.56
CA SER A 285 -3.61 -1.05 -32.98
C SER A 285 -3.26 -2.21 -33.93
N GLY A 286 -3.66 -3.44 -33.58
CA GLY A 286 -3.47 -4.65 -34.39
C GLY A 286 -2.22 -5.43 -34.01
N ASP A 287 -1.05 -4.81 -34.14
CA ASP A 287 0.24 -5.49 -33.88
C ASP A 287 1.01 -4.91 -32.69
N ILE A 288 0.66 -3.73 -32.18
CA ILE A 288 1.33 -3.08 -31.05
C ILE A 288 0.31 -2.52 -30.05
N GLY A 289 0.78 -2.25 -28.83
CA GLY A 289 -0.07 -1.80 -27.73
C GLY A 289 -1.04 -2.88 -27.26
N GLY A 290 -2.19 -2.44 -26.74
CA GLY A 290 -3.21 -3.33 -26.18
C GLY A 290 -2.94 -3.79 -24.76
N GLY A 291 -1.99 -3.17 -24.05
CA GLY A 291 -1.70 -3.47 -22.66
C GLY A 291 -2.92 -3.25 -21.76
N GLY A 292 -3.16 -4.17 -20.84
CA GLY A 292 -4.21 -4.05 -19.85
C GLY A 292 -3.86 -3.02 -18.77
N GLY A 293 -4.88 -2.36 -18.23
CA GLY A 293 -4.81 -1.39 -17.15
C GLY A 293 -4.54 -2.07 -15.82
N GLY A 294 -3.85 -1.38 -14.92
CA GLY A 294 -3.49 -1.91 -13.61
C GLY A 294 -4.68 -1.93 -12.65
N GLY A 295 -4.70 -2.88 -11.73
CA GLY A 295 -5.67 -2.85 -10.62
C GLY A 295 -5.43 -1.67 -9.67
N GLY A 296 -6.48 -1.11 -9.11
CA GLY A 296 -6.38 -0.09 -8.07
C GLY A 296 -5.85 -0.68 -6.76
N GLY A 297 -4.98 0.05 -6.07
CA GLY A 297 -4.24 -0.37 -4.88
C GLY A 297 -5.04 -0.45 -3.58
N ARG A 298 -4.37 -0.27 -2.45
CA ARG A 298 -4.97 -0.40 -1.11
C ARG A 298 -4.70 0.82 -0.25
N ILE A 299 -5.76 1.35 0.36
CA ILE A 299 -5.70 2.52 1.24
C ILE A 299 -6.33 2.15 2.59
N VAL A 300 -5.62 2.42 3.67
CA VAL A 300 -6.10 2.24 5.05
C VAL A 300 -6.04 3.57 5.79
N LEU A 301 -7.19 3.99 6.32
CA LEU A 301 -7.33 5.19 7.15
C LEU A 301 -7.86 4.77 8.51
N ASN A 302 -7.01 4.79 9.53
CA ASN A 302 -7.35 4.36 10.88
C ASN A 302 -7.23 5.54 11.86
N SER A 303 -8.36 6.01 12.38
CA SER A 303 -8.43 7.12 13.32
C SER A 303 -9.22 6.73 14.57
N ALA A 304 -8.81 7.21 15.74
CA ALA A 304 -9.58 6.96 16.97
C ALA A 304 -10.80 7.88 17.13
N ASN A 305 -10.87 9.00 16.39
CA ASN A 305 -11.98 9.94 16.46
C ASN A 305 -12.78 9.91 15.15
N GLY A 306 -14.06 9.54 15.23
CA GLY A 306 -14.96 9.52 14.07
C GLY A 306 -15.31 10.93 13.54
N GLU A 307 -15.21 11.95 14.40
CA GLU A 307 -15.37 13.36 14.03
C GLU A 307 -14.07 13.89 13.42
N GLY A 308 -14.04 14.08 12.10
CA GLY A 308 -12.87 14.60 11.38
C GLY A 308 -12.61 13.96 10.02
N GLN A 309 -13.39 12.95 9.61
CA GLN A 309 -13.20 12.24 8.33
C GLN A 309 -13.86 12.94 7.12
N GLU A 310 -14.14 14.25 7.23
CA GLU A 310 -14.66 15.06 6.13
C GLU A 310 -13.52 15.60 5.25
N PHE A 311 -13.40 14.96 4.08
CA PHE A 311 -12.80 15.41 2.81
C PHE A 311 -11.27 15.44 2.62
N VAL A 312 -10.66 14.26 2.70
CA VAL A 312 -9.60 13.88 1.74
C VAL A 312 -10.28 13.33 0.48
N ARG A 313 -9.85 13.77 -0.71
CA ARG A 313 -10.22 13.08 -1.97
C ARG A 313 -9.45 11.76 -2.02
N VAL A 314 -10.10 10.66 -1.67
CA VAL A 314 -9.49 9.33 -1.64
C VAL A 314 -9.90 8.54 -2.89
N SER A 315 -8.93 7.95 -3.61
CA SER A 315 -9.22 7.04 -4.72
C SER A 315 -8.25 5.87 -4.79
N ALA A 316 -8.77 4.71 -5.18
CA ALA A 316 -8.00 3.53 -5.53
C ALA A 316 -8.64 2.91 -6.77
N TYR A 317 -8.79 3.69 -7.84
CA TYR A 317 -9.42 3.22 -9.07
C TYR A 317 -8.53 2.24 -9.82
N GLY A 318 -9.13 1.31 -10.54
CA GLY A 318 -8.39 0.58 -11.55
C GLY A 318 -8.19 1.40 -12.83
N GLY A 319 -7.15 1.07 -13.59
CA GLY A 319 -6.79 1.77 -14.82
C GLY A 319 -7.83 1.61 -15.93
N GLY A 320 -7.98 2.66 -16.76
CA GLY A 320 -8.94 2.68 -17.86
C GLY A 320 -10.29 3.29 -17.49
N GLY A 321 -10.35 4.17 -16.48
CA GLY A 321 -11.58 4.86 -16.09
C GLY A 321 -12.29 5.53 -17.28
N LEU A 322 -13.62 5.47 -17.31
CA LEU A 322 -14.47 5.98 -18.41
C LEU A 322 -14.57 7.52 -18.45
N THR A 323 -13.62 8.25 -17.84
CA THR A 323 -13.55 9.72 -17.85
C THR A 323 -13.00 10.21 -19.19
N ALA A 324 -13.79 9.97 -20.23
CA ALA A 324 -14.00 10.75 -21.43
C ALA A 324 -14.88 9.86 -22.31
N ALA A 325 -16.10 10.30 -22.62
CA ALA A 325 -17.00 9.64 -23.57
C ALA A 325 -16.36 9.43 -24.97
N ALA A 326 -15.17 9.99 -25.21
CA ALA A 326 -14.33 9.76 -26.38
C ALA A 326 -13.46 8.48 -26.34
N ARG A 327 -13.27 7.82 -25.18
CA ARG A 327 -12.37 6.66 -25.02
C ARG A 327 -13.04 5.29 -25.18
N ASN A 328 -14.37 5.22 -25.26
CA ASN A 328 -15.11 3.94 -25.38
C ASN A 328 -14.79 3.18 -26.68
N ASP A 329 -14.29 3.87 -27.70
CA ASP A 329 -13.92 3.26 -28.97
C ASP A 329 -12.41 2.90 -29.04
N GLU A 330 -11.62 3.28 -28.03
CA GLU A 330 -10.15 3.11 -28.04
C GLU A 330 -9.62 2.10 -27.02
N ILE A 331 -10.24 2.02 -25.85
CA ILE A 331 -9.86 1.06 -24.80
C ILE A 331 -10.97 0.03 -24.66
N ALA A 332 -10.63 -1.24 -24.86
CA ALA A 332 -11.62 -2.29 -24.80
C ALA A 332 -11.94 -2.66 -23.34
N TRP A 333 -13.17 -3.09 -23.09
CA TRP A 333 -13.69 -3.32 -21.74
C TRP A 333 -12.88 -4.34 -20.92
N CYS A 334 -12.22 -5.30 -21.57
CA CYS A 334 -11.40 -6.31 -20.88
C CYS A 334 -10.05 -5.77 -20.43
N GLN A 335 -9.60 -4.66 -21.02
CA GLN A 335 -8.36 -3.99 -20.64
C GLN A 335 -8.52 -3.16 -19.36
N LEU A 336 -9.73 -3.04 -18.81
CA LEU A 336 -9.96 -2.22 -17.63
C LEU A 336 -9.49 -2.96 -16.36
N GLY A 337 -8.59 -2.34 -15.60
CA GLY A 337 -8.18 -2.84 -14.29
C GLY A 337 -9.29 -2.62 -13.27
N GLY A 338 -9.53 -3.59 -12.39
CA GLY A 338 -10.49 -3.53 -11.31
C GLY A 338 -10.08 -2.55 -10.21
N ASP A 339 -11.09 -2.03 -9.51
CA ASP A 339 -10.88 -1.07 -8.45
C ASP A 339 -10.20 -1.70 -7.23
N GLY A 340 -9.56 -0.87 -6.45
CA GLY A 340 -8.88 -1.21 -5.21
C GLY A 340 -9.78 -1.13 -3.99
N THR A 341 -9.15 -1.11 -2.82
CA THR A 341 -9.86 -1.10 -1.54
C THR A 341 -9.48 0.10 -0.70
N ILE A 342 -10.48 0.76 -0.12
CA ILE A 342 -10.29 1.81 0.90
C ILE A 342 -10.91 1.33 2.20
N LEU A 343 -10.10 0.97 3.19
CA LEU A 343 -10.53 0.57 4.51
C LEU A 343 -10.49 1.78 5.45
N LYS A 344 -11.64 2.16 5.99
CA LYS A 344 -11.76 3.19 7.02
C LYS A 344 -12.06 2.52 8.35
N THR A 345 -11.23 2.75 9.35
CA THR A 345 -11.43 2.27 10.71
C THR A 345 -11.61 3.46 11.66
N GLN A 346 -12.63 3.36 12.49
CA GLN A 346 -12.99 4.35 13.50
C GLN A 346 -13.10 3.66 14.87
N ARG A 347 -12.69 4.34 15.94
CA ARG A 347 -12.98 3.90 17.31
C ARG A 347 -14.15 4.69 17.84
N LEU A 348 -15.20 3.99 18.27
CA LEU A 348 -16.36 4.62 18.90
C LEU A 348 -16.09 4.84 20.38
N SER A 349 -16.39 6.05 20.86
CA SER A 349 -16.35 6.35 22.29
C SER A 349 -17.57 5.72 22.99
N LYS A 350 -17.47 5.45 24.30
CA LYS A 350 -18.58 4.87 25.10
C LYS A 350 -19.88 5.71 25.08
N ARG A 351 -19.82 7.00 24.72
CA ARG A 351 -21.02 7.86 24.62
C ARG A 351 -21.82 7.59 23.35
N ASP A 352 -21.14 7.32 22.23
CA ASP A 352 -21.77 7.03 20.94
C ASP A 352 -22.31 5.61 20.90
N ALA A 353 -21.66 4.69 21.62
CA ALA A 353 -22.17 3.35 21.84
C ALA A 353 -23.54 3.36 22.53
N LYS A 354 -23.86 4.30 23.44
CA LYS A 354 -25.15 4.32 24.16
C LYS A 354 -26.36 4.74 23.32
N LEU A 355 -26.16 5.31 22.13
CA LEU A 355 -27.25 5.61 21.18
C LEU A 355 -27.65 4.41 20.32
N GLY A 356 -26.80 3.37 20.27
CA GLY A 356 -27.19 2.02 19.87
C GLY A 356 -27.58 1.22 21.11
N ARG A 357 -28.72 0.51 21.08
CA ARG A 357 -29.20 -0.28 22.21
C ARG A 357 -28.34 -1.57 22.33
N TRP A 358 -27.16 -1.47 22.93
CA TRP A 358 -26.28 -2.61 23.21
C TRP A 358 -26.55 -3.16 24.60
N HIS A 359 -27.18 -4.33 24.68
CA HIS A 359 -27.22 -5.16 25.89
C HIS A 359 -26.33 -6.38 25.66
N GLY A 360 -25.05 -6.23 25.97
CA GLY A 360 -24.05 -7.31 25.97
C GLY A 360 -23.10 -7.10 27.14
N HIS A 361 -22.68 -8.21 27.75
CA HIS A 361 -21.95 -8.27 29.02
C HIS A 361 -20.79 -7.28 29.13
N GLU A 362 -20.81 -6.55 30.23
CA GLU A 362 -19.85 -5.54 30.66
C GLU A 362 -18.53 -6.22 31.04
N ASN A 363 -17.59 -6.34 30.10
CA ASN A 363 -16.21 -6.67 30.41
C ASN A 363 -15.28 -5.63 29.76
N ASP A 364 -14.59 -4.90 30.65
CA ASP A 364 -13.37 -4.12 30.50
C ASP A 364 -13.22 -3.16 29.30
N GLY A 365 -13.40 -1.86 29.55
CA GLY A 365 -12.59 -0.75 29.02
C GLY A 365 -12.34 -0.55 27.51
N GLN A 366 -12.70 -1.47 26.62
CA GLN A 366 -12.19 -1.53 25.26
C GLN A 366 -13.08 -0.71 24.32
N ALA A 367 -12.48 0.28 23.64
CA ALA A 367 -13.18 1.05 22.63
C ALA A 367 -13.66 0.12 21.50
N VAL A 368 -14.94 0.23 21.12
CA VAL A 368 -15.48 -0.55 20.01
C VAL A 368 -14.86 -0.02 18.72
N VAL A 369 -14.17 -0.90 18.00
CA VAL A 369 -13.56 -0.58 16.70
C VAL A 369 -14.54 -0.96 15.61
N VAL A 370 -14.87 -0.02 14.74
CA VAL A 370 -15.77 -0.21 13.62
C VAL A 370 -15.05 0.13 12.32
N SER A 371 -15.14 -0.75 11.34
CA SER A 371 -14.52 -0.57 10.03
C SER A 371 -15.55 -0.59 8.90
N THR A 372 -15.28 0.24 7.89
CA THR A 372 -16.01 0.31 6.62
C THR A 372 -15.03 0.05 5.48
N LEU A 373 -15.31 -0.93 4.65
CA LEU A 373 -14.61 -1.18 3.40
C LEU A 373 -15.34 -0.47 2.27
N LEU A 374 -14.66 0.39 1.54
CA LEU A 374 -15.18 1.05 0.35
C LEU A 374 -14.46 0.51 -0.89
N VAL A 375 -15.24 0.19 -1.91
CA VAL A 375 -14.79 -0.12 -3.26
C VAL A 375 -15.50 0.86 -4.19
N GLN A 376 -14.79 1.89 -4.62
CA GLN A 376 -15.34 2.96 -5.43
C GLN A 376 -14.75 2.89 -6.83
N GLY A 377 -15.63 2.83 -7.82
CA GLY A 377 -15.24 2.84 -9.23
C GLY A 377 -15.29 4.24 -9.82
N GLY A 378 -14.50 4.44 -10.87
CA GLY A 378 -14.55 5.62 -11.75
C GLY A 378 -15.33 5.36 -13.04
N ARG A 379 -16.17 4.32 -13.09
CA ARG A 379 -16.81 3.83 -14.31
C ARG A 379 -18.28 4.27 -14.37
N LEU A 380 -18.73 4.67 -15.56
CA LEU A 380 -20.17 4.76 -15.83
C LEU A 380 -20.79 3.36 -15.65
N ALA A 381 -21.91 3.29 -14.93
CA ALA A 381 -22.66 2.05 -14.80
C ALA A 381 -23.01 1.52 -16.20
N HIS A 382 -22.55 0.32 -16.53
CA HIS A 382 -22.89 -0.30 -17.80
C HIS A 382 -24.40 -0.58 -17.86
N THR A 383 -25.07 -0.06 -18.89
CA THR A 383 -26.48 -0.39 -19.19
C THR A 383 -26.54 -1.56 -20.16
N GLY A 384 -27.01 -2.73 -19.72
CA GLY A 384 -27.16 -3.93 -20.56
C GLY A 384 -26.83 -5.24 -19.81
N PRO A 385 -27.05 -6.42 -20.42
CA PRO A 385 -26.73 -7.69 -19.80
C PRO A 385 -25.24 -7.74 -19.45
N VAL A 386 -24.94 -8.30 -18.28
CA VAL A 386 -23.58 -8.47 -17.76
C VAL A 386 -22.77 -9.27 -18.78
N ARG A 387 -21.81 -8.60 -19.43
CA ARG A 387 -20.82 -9.29 -20.26
C ARG A 387 -19.71 -9.82 -19.34
N ARG A 388 -18.85 -10.70 -19.87
CA ARG A 388 -17.62 -11.20 -19.19
C ARG A 388 -16.70 -10.09 -18.61
N ILE A 389 -17.01 -8.81 -18.87
CA ILE A 389 -16.50 -7.56 -18.27
C ILE A 389 -16.15 -7.70 -16.78
N GLN A 390 -17.01 -8.34 -16.00
CA GLN A 390 -16.92 -8.25 -14.54
C GLN A 390 -15.85 -9.12 -13.88
N ILE A 391 -15.26 -10.06 -14.61
CA ILE A 391 -14.29 -11.00 -14.03
C ILE A 391 -12.84 -10.47 -14.14
N TYR A 392 -12.53 -9.66 -15.17
CA TYR A 392 -11.18 -9.12 -15.38
C TYR A 392 -10.95 -7.77 -14.70
N GLY A 393 -12.03 -7.09 -14.30
CA GLY A 393 -11.98 -5.74 -13.76
C GLY A 393 -12.71 -5.60 -12.44
N CYS A 394 -12.68 -6.62 -11.57
CA CYS A 394 -13.27 -6.58 -10.24
C CYS A 394 -12.22 -6.50 -9.12
N THR A 395 -12.72 -6.12 -7.95
CA THR A 395 -12.01 -6.13 -6.67
C THR A 395 -12.26 -7.48 -5.98
N PRO A 396 -11.26 -8.35 -5.85
CA PRO A 396 -11.47 -9.63 -5.21
C PRO A 396 -11.54 -9.47 -3.68
N ILE A 397 -12.54 -10.10 -3.08
CA ILE A 397 -12.65 -10.30 -1.64
C ILE A 397 -12.54 -11.80 -1.38
N PHE A 398 -11.52 -12.18 -0.64
CA PHE A 398 -11.25 -13.56 -0.26
C PHE A 398 -11.71 -13.82 1.17
N GLU A 399 -11.88 -15.09 1.52
CA GLU A 399 -12.05 -15.48 2.92
C GLU A 399 -10.72 -15.30 3.68
N GLN A 400 -9.63 -15.81 3.09
CA GLN A 400 -8.30 -15.77 3.66
C GLN A 400 -7.27 -15.19 2.68
N THR A 401 -6.24 -14.59 3.25
CA THR A 401 -5.03 -14.15 2.56
C THR A 401 -4.20 -15.36 2.14
N SER A 402 -3.21 -15.15 1.28
CA SER A 402 -2.22 -16.18 0.91
C SER A 402 -1.40 -16.74 2.08
N ARG A 403 -1.53 -16.17 3.28
CA ARG A 403 -0.89 -16.62 4.52
C ARG A 403 -1.86 -17.33 5.48
N GLY A 404 -3.11 -17.54 5.09
CA GLY A 404 -4.14 -18.15 5.93
C GLY A 404 -4.74 -17.23 7.01
N ALA A 405 -4.38 -15.94 7.02
CA ALA A 405 -5.04 -14.95 7.88
C ALA A 405 -6.36 -14.49 7.25
N PRO A 406 -7.40 -14.11 8.03
CA PRO A 406 -8.62 -13.51 7.51
C PRO A 406 -8.31 -12.30 6.62
N PHE A 407 -8.95 -12.23 5.45
CA PHE A 407 -8.74 -11.12 4.51
C PHE A 407 -9.42 -9.83 5.00
N LEU A 408 -10.62 -9.97 5.57
CA LEU A 408 -11.40 -8.88 6.14
C LEU A 408 -11.11 -8.80 7.65
N PRO A 409 -10.95 -7.58 8.21
CA PRO A 409 -10.75 -7.43 9.65
C PRO A 409 -12.05 -7.75 10.41
N GLU A 410 -11.93 -8.28 11.63
CA GLU A 410 -13.09 -8.61 12.47
C GLU A 410 -13.94 -7.39 12.84
N SER A 411 -13.37 -6.19 12.78
CA SER A 411 -14.11 -4.93 13.03
C SER A 411 -14.98 -4.47 11.85
N LEU A 412 -14.96 -5.18 10.71
CA LEU A 412 -15.69 -4.77 9.51
C LEU A 412 -17.20 -4.98 9.66
N VAL A 413 -17.97 -3.90 9.57
CA VAL A 413 -19.44 -3.94 9.67
C VAL A 413 -20.14 -3.40 8.41
N HIS A 414 -19.40 -2.68 7.56
CA HIS A 414 -19.91 -2.07 6.35
C HIS A 414 -19.02 -2.40 5.15
N ILE A 415 -19.64 -2.82 4.06
CA ILE A 415 -19.02 -2.86 2.73
C ILE A 415 -19.85 -1.95 1.83
N LEU A 416 -19.21 -0.94 1.25
CA LEU A 416 -19.81 0.04 0.35
C LEU A 416 -19.21 -0.13 -1.03
N VAL A 417 -20.06 -0.40 -2.02
CA VAL A 417 -19.66 -0.50 -3.42
C VAL A 417 -20.43 0.54 -4.23
N ASN A 418 -19.73 1.39 -4.97
CA ASN A 418 -20.34 2.47 -5.75
C ASN A 418 -19.50 2.82 -6.99
N GLY A 419 -20.00 3.75 -7.83
CA GLY A 419 -19.24 4.27 -8.98
C GLY A 419 -18.97 3.24 -10.09
N GLY A 420 -19.84 2.23 -10.24
CA GLY A 420 -19.67 1.17 -11.23
C GLY A 420 -18.56 0.16 -10.90
N ALA A 421 -18.04 0.18 -9.67
CA ALA A 421 -17.15 -0.86 -9.18
C ALA A 421 -17.81 -2.23 -9.18
N THR A 422 -16.99 -3.27 -9.33
CA THR A 422 -17.42 -4.67 -9.26
C THR A 422 -16.60 -5.38 -8.20
N VAL A 423 -17.24 -6.18 -7.36
CA VAL A 423 -16.57 -7.03 -6.37
C VAL A 423 -16.73 -8.49 -6.77
N CYS A 424 -15.64 -9.25 -6.67
CA CYS A 424 -15.62 -10.69 -6.89
C CYS A 424 -15.40 -11.42 -5.56
N ALA A 425 -16.37 -12.20 -5.11
CA ALA A 425 -16.28 -13.00 -3.90
C ALA A 425 -17.07 -14.30 -4.08
N SER A 426 -16.59 -15.40 -3.50
CA SER A 426 -17.37 -16.63 -3.35
C SER A 426 -18.30 -16.55 -2.14
N VAL A 427 -17.75 -16.10 -1.00
CA VAL A 427 -18.45 -15.90 0.27
C VAL A 427 -17.86 -14.66 0.94
N ILE A 428 -18.73 -13.85 1.56
CA ILE A 428 -18.30 -12.76 2.46
C ILE A 428 -18.91 -13.06 3.81
N GLU A 429 -18.07 -13.53 4.73
CA GLU A 429 -18.46 -13.70 6.13
C GLU A 429 -18.03 -12.47 6.92
N LEU A 430 -19.00 -11.83 7.57
CA LEU A 430 -18.74 -10.76 8.52
C LEU A 430 -18.88 -11.34 9.91
N LYS A 431 -17.82 -11.23 10.70
CA LYS A 431 -17.79 -11.70 12.08
C LYS A 431 -18.37 -10.62 12.97
N VAL A 432 -19.63 -10.78 13.37
CA VAL A 432 -20.36 -9.69 14.03
C VAL A 432 -21.05 -10.20 15.30
N ASP A 433 -20.59 -9.74 16.47
CA ASP A 433 -21.36 -9.76 17.74
C ASP A 433 -22.38 -8.59 17.81
N ALA A 434 -22.71 -8.03 16.64
CA ALA A 434 -23.35 -6.74 16.44
C ALA A 434 -24.56 -6.81 15.49
N VAL A 435 -25.65 -6.21 15.93
CA VAL A 435 -27.02 -6.59 15.52
C VAL A 435 -27.39 -6.15 14.10
N ILE A 436 -26.60 -5.33 13.39
CA ILE A 436 -26.96 -4.90 12.03
C ILE A 436 -25.72 -4.74 11.13
N VAL A 437 -25.59 -5.64 10.16
CA VAL A 437 -24.71 -5.50 8.99
C VAL A 437 -25.43 -4.67 7.94
N PHE A 438 -24.76 -3.67 7.37
CA PHE A 438 -25.25 -2.97 6.18
C PHE A 438 -24.28 -3.17 5.02
N VAL A 439 -24.71 -3.95 4.03
CA VAL A 439 -24.11 -3.92 2.69
C VAL A 439 -24.93 -2.91 1.90
N LYS A 440 -24.47 -1.66 1.85
CA LYS A 440 -25.13 -0.62 1.06
C LYS A 440 -24.44 -0.55 -0.29
N VAL A 441 -25.21 -0.87 -1.32
CA VAL A 441 -24.77 -0.71 -2.69
C VAL A 441 -25.54 0.44 -3.32
N SER A 442 -24.84 1.34 -4.00
CA SER A 442 -25.46 2.50 -4.64
C SER A 442 -24.99 2.56 -6.08
N GLY A 443 -25.91 2.25 -6.99
CA GLY A 443 -25.66 2.02 -8.42
C GLY A 443 -26.12 0.63 -8.86
N LEU A 444 -26.03 0.34 -10.16
CA LEU A 444 -26.24 -1.02 -10.70
C LEU A 444 -25.12 -1.92 -10.18
N LEU A 445 -25.39 -2.62 -9.09
CA LEU A 445 -24.56 -3.73 -8.64
C LEU A 445 -24.71 -4.86 -9.65
N THR A 446 -23.59 -5.44 -10.03
CA THR A 446 -23.59 -6.88 -10.23
C THR A 446 -22.60 -7.44 -9.24
N VAL A 447 -23.12 -8.10 -8.21
CA VAL A 447 -22.33 -9.10 -7.51
C VAL A 447 -22.34 -10.26 -8.49
N ALA A 448 -21.28 -10.38 -9.27
CA ALA A 448 -20.97 -11.64 -9.88
C ALA A 448 -20.53 -12.55 -8.72
N LEU A 449 -21.49 -13.26 -8.12
CA LEU A 449 -21.18 -14.47 -7.37
C LEU A 449 -20.54 -15.40 -8.41
N CYS A 450 -19.22 -15.37 -8.48
CA CYS A 450 -18.48 -16.37 -9.23
C CYS A 450 -18.59 -17.66 -8.41
N CYS A 451 -19.67 -18.40 -8.63
CA CYS A 451 -19.76 -19.79 -8.23
C CYS A 451 -18.64 -20.53 -8.96
N PHE A 452 -17.51 -20.71 -8.28
CA PHE A 452 -16.60 -21.77 -8.67
C PHE A 452 -17.28 -23.09 -8.32
N GLN A 453 -17.46 -23.89 -9.35
CA GLN A 453 -18.15 -25.16 -9.33
C GLN A 453 -17.30 -26.15 -8.54
N ASP A 454 -17.60 -26.34 -7.25
CA ASP A 454 -17.37 -27.59 -6.54
C ASP A 454 -18.33 -27.71 -5.34
N ASN A 455 -19.02 -28.85 -5.30
CA ASN A 455 -20.04 -29.22 -4.32
C ASN A 455 -19.53 -29.14 -2.87
N VAL A 456 -20.03 -28.20 -2.06
CA VAL A 456 -20.16 -28.40 -0.60
C VAL A 456 -21.39 -27.66 -0.10
N GLY A 457 -22.25 -28.39 0.63
CA GLY A 457 -23.52 -27.90 1.13
C GLY A 457 -23.41 -26.95 2.33
N GLY A 458 -24.28 -25.95 2.31
CA GLY A 458 -25.10 -25.50 3.43
C GLY A 458 -24.42 -24.81 4.61
N ILE A 459 -24.42 -23.47 4.60
CA ILE A 459 -24.83 -22.62 5.74
C ILE A 459 -25.51 -21.37 5.15
N ASP A 460 -26.76 -21.09 5.54
CA ASP A 460 -27.54 -19.92 5.14
C ASP A 460 -27.04 -18.65 5.82
N SER A 461 -26.49 -17.72 5.04
CA SER A 461 -26.49 -16.29 5.39
C SER A 461 -26.86 -15.50 4.13
N THR A 462 -28.12 -15.05 4.08
CA THR A 462 -28.71 -14.36 2.93
C THR A 462 -28.24 -12.89 2.90
N ILE A 463 -27.55 -12.50 1.83
CA ILE A 463 -27.25 -11.09 1.54
C ILE A 463 -28.54 -10.44 1.01
N GLU A 464 -29.18 -9.58 1.81
CA GLU A 464 -30.36 -8.82 1.37
C GLU A 464 -29.91 -7.60 0.54
N VAL A 465 -29.87 -7.76 -0.79
CA VAL A 465 -29.69 -6.63 -1.72
C VAL A 465 -31.04 -5.95 -1.90
N ARG A 466 -31.28 -4.82 -1.23
CA ARG A 466 -32.47 -3.99 -1.50
C ARG A 466 -32.19 -3.07 -2.68
N SER A 467 -32.94 -3.28 -3.78
CA SER A 467 -32.98 -2.45 -4.98
C SER A 467 -33.67 -1.11 -4.75
#